data_AF-A0A6N6RRV1-F1
#
_entry.id   AF-A0A6N6RRV1-F1
#
_cell.length_a   1.000
_cell.length_b   1.000
_cell.length_c   1.000
_cell.angle_alpha   90.00
_cell.angle_beta   90.00
_cell.angle_gamma   90.00
#
_symmetry.space_group_name_H-M   'P 1'
#
loop_
_entity.id
_entity.type
_entity.pdbx_description
1 polymer ?
#
loop_
_entity_poly.entity_id
_entity_poly.type
_entity_poly.pdbx_seq_one_letter_code
_entity_poly.pdbx_strand_id
1 'polypeptide(L)'
;MARKKSYTDDDVINAAKIIVDRGLEPSGWHLREVLNRGKTTNLKIDLDRLREEGKIPEVVEKKIEVSINLQSGNQVHTELPVEIQDTFNRLETEFSDALKDVMVKMNSAAYRHHEQLVRTRLKYAENATEAAIAAKTIAEEAAVEIENRVRIQVEEGEIQEDTIEELEDRLEELGNEKIDWNATNRQLQEKNLLLSEHLDTEIKSYQALMEKLSSSQEAYIVLDTQSKVVLSEIEILREQLSDLTVNFDFIKEKLVAETTELKSVNKSLEKIENQNTTLRKEHEEMLVSLRIAENKLKASEEQVAELLVENSAIQMRLSQPKMED
;
A
#
# COMPACT_ATOMS: atom_id res chain seq x y z
N MET A 1 -63.34 21.95 18.57
CA MET A 1 -63.08 22.99 19.61
C MET A 1 -64.00 24.17 19.34
N ALA A 2 -64.92 24.50 20.26
CA ALA A 2 -65.86 25.61 20.07
C ALA A 2 -65.11 26.96 20.11
N ARG A 3 -65.35 27.84 19.12
CA ARG A 3 -64.76 29.19 19.08
C ARG A 3 -65.13 29.96 20.36
N LYS A 4 -64.14 30.60 21.00
CA LYS A 4 -64.36 31.49 22.16
C LYS A 4 -65.34 32.61 21.77
N LYS A 5 -66.28 32.94 22.68
CA LYS A 5 -67.24 34.04 22.50
C LYS A 5 -66.47 35.36 22.35
N SER A 6 -66.95 36.25 21.48
CA SER A 6 -66.34 37.57 21.22
C SER A 6 -66.87 38.67 22.16
N TYR A 7 -67.68 38.31 23.14
CA TYR A 7 -68.31 39.19 24.12
C TYR A 7 -68.40 38.48 25.47
N THR A 8 -68.52 39.24 26.54
CA THR A 8 -68.68 38.76 27.92
C THR A 8 -70.11 38.96 28.42
N ASP A 9 -70.49 38.31 29.52
CA ASP A 9 -71.83 38.46 30.10
C ASP A 9 -72.07 39.90 30.60
N ASP A 10 -71.03 40.59 31.09
CA ASP A 10 -71.11 42.01 31.47
C ASP A 10 -71.37 42.94 30.27
N ASP A 11 -70.84 42.61 29.09
CA ASP A 11 -71.13 43.35 27.86
C ASP A 11 -72.63 43.26 27.52
N VAL A 12 -73.23 42.08 27.70
CA VAL A 12 -74.66 41.85 27.44
C VAL A 12 -75.54 42.60 28.44
N ILE A 13 -75.16 42.60 29.73
CA ILE A 13 -75.89 43.33 30.78
C ILE A 13 -75.85 44.84 30.52
N ASN A 14 -74.68 45.40 30.19
CA ASN A 14 -74.54 46.83 29.93
C ASN A 14 -75.30 47.26 28.66
N ALA A 15 -75.22 46.47 27.59
CA ALA A 15 -75.99 46.73 26.38
C ALA A 15 -77.50 46.64 26.64
N ALA A 16 -77.96 45.67 27.44
CA ALA A 16 -79.36 45.55 27.83
C ALA A 16 -79.83 46.77 28.65
N LYS A 17 -79.05 47.25 29.62
CA LYS A 17 -79.37 48.48 30.38
C LYS A 17 -79.52 49.71 29.47
N ILE A 18 -78.59 49.90 28.52
CA ILE A 18 -78.67 51.00 27.55
C ILE A 18 -79.96 50.93 26.72
N ILE A 19 -80.42 49.73 26.38
CA ILE A 19 -81.65 49.51 25.60
C ILE A 19 -82.89 49.79 26.47
N VAL A 20 -82.90 49.33 27.73
CA VAL A 20 -83.97 49.59 28.70
C VAL A 20 -84.08 51.08 29.03
N ASP A 21 -82.96 51.77 29.23
CA ASP A 21 -82.93 53.22 29.50
C ASP A 21 -83.49 54.04 28.31
N ARG A 22 -83.45 53.47 27.10
CA ARG A 22 -84.09 54.02 25.89
C ARG A 22 -85.58 53.68 25.78
N GLY A 23 -86.14 52.95 26.75
CA GLY A 23 -87.54 52.53 26.79
C GLY A 23 -87.90 51.41 25.82
N LEU A 24 -86.90 50.66 25.33
CA LEU A 24 -87.09 49.54 24.40
C LEU A 24 -86.85 48.20 25.11
N GLU A 25 -87.52 47.14 24.65
CA GLU A 25 -87.22 45.79 25.13
C GLU A 25 -85.89 45.27 24.56
N PRO A 26 -84.94 44.84 25.42
CA PRO A 26 -83.73 44.19 24.97
C PRO A 26 -84.06 42.94 24.16
N SER A 27 -83.54 42.87 22.93
CA SER A 27 -83.61 41.69 22.07
C SER A 27 -82.21 41.30 21.61
N GLY A 28 -82.02 40.04 21.19
CA GLY A 28 -80.73 39.60 20.65
C GLY A 28 -80.25 40.41 19.44
N TRP A 29 -81.17 41.09 18.74
CA TRP A 29 -80.85 41.99 17.62
C TRP A 29 -80.41 43.37 18.13
N HIS A 30 -81.16 43.95 19.07
CA HIS A 30 -80.79 45.21 19.74
C HIS A 30 -79.42 45.11 20.43
N LEU A 31 -79.13 43.99 21.08
CA LEU A 31 -77.81 43.73 21.69
C LEU A 31 -76.70 43.69 20.65
N ARG A 32 -76.95 43.09 19.47
CA ARG A 32 -75.96 43.00 18.40
C ARG A 32 -75.67 44.35 17.79
N GLU A 33 -76.69 45.20 17.67
CA GLU A 33 -76.56 46.57 17.16
C GLU A 33 -75.73 47.45 18.11
N VAL A 34 -75.94 47.32 19.42
CA VAL A 34 -75.15 48.06 20.42
C VAL A 34 -73.71 47.51 20.54
N LEU A 35 -73.52 46.19 20.48
CA LEU A 35 -72.20 45.56 20.64
C LEU A 35 -71.39 45.47 19.35
N ASN A 36 -72.02 45.60 18.17
CA ASN A 36 -71.44 45.39 16.83
C ASN A 36 -70.66 44.07 16.65
N ARG A 37 -70.88 43.09 17.52
CA ARG A 37 -70.19 41.79 17.55
C ARG A 37 -71.08 40.71 18.15
N GLY A 38 -70.71 39.44 17.94
CA GLY A 38 -71.50 38.29 18.38
C GLY A 38 -72.61 37.88 17.40
N LYS A 39 -73.15 36.66 17.58
CA LYS A 39 -74.30 36.15 16.80
C LYS A 39 -75.60 36.45 17.55
N THR A 40 -76.62 36.95 16.83
CA THR A 40 -77.95 37.29 17.37
C THR A 40 -78.58 36.16 18.18
N THR A 41 -78.43 34.91 17.72
CA THR A 41 -79.00 33.71 18.39
C THR A 41 -78.35 33.46 19.75
N ASN A 42 -77.03 33.55 19.84
CA ASN A 42 -76.30 33.33 21.09
C ASN A 42 -76.54 34.49 22.06
N LEU A 43 -76.60 35.73 21.55
CA LEU A 43 -76.95 36.91 22.35
C LEU A 43 -78.37 36.81 22.91
N LYS A 44 -79.32 36.24 22.16
CA LYS A 44 -80.68 36.00 22.65
C LYS A 44 -80.71 34.94 23.76
N ILE A 45 -80.00 33.83 23.60
CA ILE A 45 -79.90 32.78 24.62
C ILE A 45 -79.26 33.33 25.91
N ASP A 46 -78.15 34.06 25.77
CA ASP A 46 -77.46 34.66 26.91
C ASP A 46 -78.31 35.75 27.57
N LEU A 47 -79.07 36.54 26.81
CA LEU A 47 -80.05 37.51 27.31
C LEU A 47 -81.18 36.83 28.10
N ASP A 48 -81.78 35.77 27.56
CA ASP A 48 -82.87 35.04 28.22
C ASP A 48 -82.36 34.40 29.53
N ARG A 49 -81.17 33.80 29.53
CA ARG A 49 -80.50 33.28 30.73
C ARG A 49 -80.23 34.39 31.76
N LEU A 50 -79.68 35.53 31.34
CA LEU A 50 -79.37 36.66 32.23
C LEU A 50 -80.65 37.36 32.77
N ARG A 51 -81.77 37.27 32.04
CA ARG A 51 -83.10 37.69 32.49
C ARG A 51 -83.64 36.74 33.56
N GLU A 52 -83.50 35.42 33.36
CA GLU A 52 -83.86 34.40 34.37
C GLU A 52 -83.02 34.51 35.66
N GLU A 53 -81.75 34.88 35.55
CA GLU A 53 -80.86 35.16 36.69
C GLU A 53 -81.16 36.50 37.40
N GLY A 54 -82.14 37.29 36.91
CA GLY A 54 -82.55 38.56 37.52
C GLY A 54 -81.54 39.70 37.35
N LYS A 55 -80.58 39.58 36.41
CA LYS A 55 -79.50 40.56 36.20
C LYS A 55 -79.85 41.66 35.19
N ILE A 56 -81.00 41.56 34.52
CA ILE A 56 -81.49 42.53 33.54
C ILE A 56 -82.74 43.22 34.10
N PRO A 57 -82.79 44.57 34.14
CA PRO A 57 -83.98 45.30 34.60
C PRO A 57 -85.19 45.04 33.69
N GLU A 58 -86.35 44.79 34.29
CA GLU A 58 -87.61 44.59 33.57
C GLU A 58 -88.15 45.91 33.00
N VAL A 59 -88.59 45.90 31.74
CA VAL A 59 -89.08 47.11 31.07
C VAL A 59 -90.45 47.49 31.64
N VAL A 60 -90.53 48.69 32.23
CA VAL A 60 -91.81 49.28 32.62
C VAL A 60 -92.51 49.75 31.35
N GLU A 61 -93.43 48.94 30.81
CA GLU A 61 -94.27 49.34 29.68
C GLU A 61 -95.09 50.60 30.03
N LYS A 62 -94.68 51.77 29.51
CA LYS A 62 -95.58 52.91 29.39
C LYS A 62 -96.54 52.66 28.23
N LYS A 63 -97.66 52.00 28.51
CA LYS A 63 -98.81 51.98 27.59
C LYS A 63 -99.36 53.40 27.44
N ILE A 64 -99.03 54.05 26.34
CA ILE A 64 -99.75 55.25 25.89
C ILE A 64 -100.95 54.73 25.09
N GLU A 65 -102.11 54.64 25.75
CA GLU A 65 -103.38 54.51 25.07
C GLU A 65 -103.67 55.83 24.34
N VAL A 66 -103.38 55.89 23.04
CA VAL A 66 -103.87 56.98 22.19
C VAL A 66 -105.31 56.63 21.82
N SER A 67 -106.26 57.11 22.62
CA SER A 67 -107.66 57.17 22.25
C SER A 67 -107.84 58.21 21.13
N ILE A 68 -107.86 57.75 19.87
CA ILE A 68 -108.23 58.59 18.73
C ILE A 68 -109.73 58.87 18.85
N ASN A 69 -110.07 60.06 19.33
CA ASN A 69 -111.43 60.56 19.37
C ASN A 69 -111.84 61.00 17.95
N LEU A 70 -112.31 60.06 17.12
CA LEU A 70 -113.06 60.37 15.91
C LEU A 70 -114.43 60.89 16.34
N GLN A 71 -114.49 62.16 16.76
CA GLN A 71 -115.73 62.91 16.75
C GLN A 71 -116.12 63.13 15.28
N SER A 72 -116.83 62.15 14.71
CA SER A 72 -117.74 62.40 13.61
C SER A 72 -118.85 63.29 14.16
N GLY A 73 -118.60 64.60 14.16
CA GLY A 73 -119.65 65.57 14.32
C GLY A 73 -120.60 65.40 13.14
N ASN A 74 -121.83 65.00 13.42
CA ASN A 74 -122.97 65.24 12.54
C ASN A 74 -123.10 66.75 12.36
N GLN A 75 -122.28 67.34 11.48
CA GLN A 75 -122.60 68.62 10.87
C GLN A 75 -123.76 68.34 9.94
N VAL A 76 -124.89 68.94 10.27
CA VAL A 76 -126.02 69.12 9.37
C VAL A 76 -125.46 69.69 8.07
N HIS A 77 -125.40 68.87 7.02
CA HIS A 77 -125.10 69.35 5.67
C HIS A 77 -126.29 70.22 5.25
N THR A 78 -126.20 71.52 5.50
CA THR A 78 -126.84 72.47 4.61
C THR A 78 -126.25 72.21 3.23
N GLU A 79 -127.07 71.80 2.26
CA GLU A 79 -126.65 71.76 0.85
C GLU A 79 -126.04 73.13 0.53
N LEU A 80 -124.73 73.13 0.31
CA LEU A 80 -124.03 74.29 -0.19
C LEU A 80 -124.71 74.66 -1.52
N PRO A 81 -124.92 75.96 -1.82
CA PRO A 81 -125.42 76.40 -3.12
C PRO A 81 -124.77 75.60 -4.26
N VAL A 82 -125.56 75.20 -5.27
CA VAL A 82 -125.13 74.28 -6.35
C VAL A 82 -123.82 74.76 -6.99
N GLU A 83 -123.63 76.06 -7.10
CA GLU A 83 -122.40 76.68 -7.61
C GLU A 83 -121.15 76.39 -6.74
N ILE A 84 -121.30 76.32 -5.41
CA ILE A 84 -120.22 75.95 -4.48
C ILE A 84 -119.95 74.44 -4.55
N GLN A 85 -120.99 73.62 -4.74
CA GLN A 85 -120.82 72.17 -4.88
C GLN A 85 -120.17 71.80 -6.23
N ASP A 86 -120.53 72.48 -7.32
CA ASP A 86 -119.92 72.30 -8.63
C ASP A 86 -118.46 72.79 -8.66
N THR A 87 -118.17 73.93 -8.02
CA THR A 87 -116.78 74.39 -7.88
C THR A 87 -115.94 73.47 -7.00
N PHE A 88 -116.52 72.90 -5.93
CA PHE A 88 -115.85 71.90 -5.11
C PHE A 88 -115.58 70.61 -5.90
N ASN A 89 -116.58 70.06 -6.58
CA ASN A 89 -116.43 68.86 -7.41
C ASN A 89 -115.38 69.08 -8.51
N ARG A 90 -115.37 70.27 -9.13
CA ARG A 90 -114.35 70.65 -10.10
C ARG A 90 -112.96 70.69 -9.47
N LEU A 91 -112.79 71.35 -8.33
CA LEU A 91 -111.51 71.37 -7.60
C LEU A 91 -111.08 69.97 -7.16
N GLU A 92 -112.01 69.11 -6.74
CA GLU A 92 -111.76 67.72 -6.38
C GLU A 92 -111.30 66.89 -7.59
N THR A 93 -111.90 67.10 -8.76
CA THR A 93 -111.44 66.44 -10.00
C THR A 93 -110.07 66.95 -10.45
N GLU A 94 -109.83 68.27 -10.44
CA GLU A 94 -108.54 68.87 -10.77
C GLU A 94 -107.45 68.39 -9.79
N PHE A 95 -107.75 68.31 -8.49
CA PHE A 95 -106.86 67.78 -7.47
C PHE A 95 -106.61 66.28 -7.62
N SER A 96 -107.66 65.50 -7.91
CA SER A 96 -107.55 64.06 -8.15
C SER A 96 -106.72 63.75 -9.38
N ASP A 97 -106.86 64.53 -10.45
CA ASP A 97 -106.07 64.36 -11.66
C ASP A 97 -104.62 64.82 -11.46
N ALA A 98 -104.39 65.88 -10.68
CA ALA A 98 -103.05 66.26 -10.24
C ALA A 98 -102.39 65.16 -9.39
N LEU A 99 -103.13 64.55 -8.46
CA LEU A 99 -102.64 63.41 -7.66
C LEU A 99 -102.33 62.19 -8.52
N LYS A 100 -103.18 61.85 -9.49
CA LYS A 100 -102.91 60.76 -10.45
C LYS A 100 -101.64 61.03 -11.25
N ASP A 101 -101.48 62.24 -11.79
CA ASP A 101 -100.27 62.62 -12.54
C ASP A 101 -99.01 62.52 -11.66
N VAL A 102 -99.07 62.99 -10.41
CA VAL A 102 -97.99 62.83 -9.44
C VAL A 102 -97.69 61.36 -9.17
N MET A 103 -98.71 60.51 -8.98
CA MET A 103 -98.52 59.08 -8.74
C MET A 103 -97.90 58.38 -9.96
N VAL A 104 -98.34 58.71 -11.18
CA VAL A 104 -97.77 58.17 -12.42
C VAL A 104 -96.32 58.61 -12.59
N LYS A 105 -96.01 59.89 -12.37
CA LYS A 105 -94.63 60.42 -12.41
C LYS A 105 -93.75 59.74 -11.37
N MET A 106 -94.22 59.61 -10.14
CA MET A 106 -93.51 58.95 -9.06
C MET A 106 -93.22 57.48 -9.39
N ASN A 107 -94.22 56.72 -9.85
CA ASN A 107 -94.04 55.32 -10.24
C ASN A 107 -93.06 55.17 -11.43
N SER A 108 -93.14 56.04 -12.44
CA SER A 108 -92.20 56.01 -13.56
C SER A 108 -90.76 56.35 -13.14
N ALA A 109 -90.58 57.28 -12.20
CA ALA A 109 -89.28 57.63 -11.64
C ALA A 109 -88.70 56.47 -10.80
N ALA A 110 -89.53 55.85 -9.96
CA ALA A 110 -89.15 54.68 -9.18
C ALA A 110 -88.74 53.51 -10.08
N TYR A 111 -89.50 53.23 -11.14
CA TYR A 111 -89.16 52.19 -12.13
C TYR A 111 -87.81 52.47 -12.79
N ARG A 112 -87.59 53.69 -13.32
CA ARG A 112 -86.31 54.07 -13.92
C ARG A 112 -85.14 53.95 -12.95
N HIS A 113 -85.33 54.37 -11.70
CA HIS A 113 -84.30 54.24 -10.66
C HIS A 113 -83.97 52.78 -10.37
N HIS A 114 -84.97 51.90 -10.21
CA HIS A 114 -84.74 50.48 -10.01
C HIS A 114 -84.05 49.83 -11.20
N GLU A 115 -84.45 50.16 -12.43
CA GLU A 115 -83.81 49.68 -13.65
C GLU A 115 -82.34 50.10 -13.72
N GLN A 116 -82.03 51.36 -13.41
CA GLN A 116 -80.65 51.87 -13.32
C GLN A 116 -79.85 51.18 -12.21
N LEU A 117 -80.45 51.00 -11.04
CA LEU A 117 -79.80 50.32 -9.91
C LEU A 117 -79.48 48.85 -10.23
N VAL A 118 -80.41 48.14 -10.88
CA VAL A 118 -80.19 46.75 -11.31
C VAL A 118 -79.11 46.70 -12.39
N ARG A 119 -79.16 47.57 -13.41
CA ARG A 119 -78.13 47.62 -14.46
C ARG A 119 -76.74 47.91 -13.91
N THR A 120 -76.63 48.88 -13.01
CA THR A 120 -75.35 49.22 -12.37
C THR A 120 -74.82 48.05 -11.53
N ARG A 121 -75.65 47.45 -10.68
CA ARG A 121 -75.27 46.28 -9.87
C ARG A 121 -74.87 45.08 -10.73
N LEU A 122 -75.62 44.82 -11.81
CA LEU A 122 -75.31 43.74 -12.76
C LEU A 122 -73.95 43.99 -13.42
N LYS A 123 -73.71 45.21 -13.92
CA LYS A 123 -72.41 45.58 -14.49
C LYS A 123 -71.25 45.47 -13.49
N TYR A 124 -71.47 45.87 -12.23
CA TYR A 124 -70.46 45.69 -11.18
C TYR A 124 -70.19 44.21 -10.91
N ALA A 125 -71.22 43.36 -10.88
CA ALA A 125 -71.07 41.93 -10.72
C ALA A 125 -70.33 41.30 -11.90
N GLU A 126 -70.70 41.64 -13.14
CA GLU A 126 -70.03 41.20 -14.37
C GLU A 126 -68.54 41.55 -14.33
N ASN A 127 -68.20 42.83 -14.11
CA ASN A 127 -66.81 43.27 -14.00
C ASN A 127 -66.04 42.54 -12.89
N ALA A 128 -66.68 42.29 -11.73
CA ALA A 128 -66.05 41.56 -10.64
C ALA A 128 -65.80 40.08 -11.01
N THR A 129 -66.73 39.45 -11.72
CA THR A 129 -66.55 38.07 -12.21
C THR A 129 -65.48 37.98 -13.30
N GLU A 130 -65.42 38.93 -14.23
CA GLU A 130 -64.37 38.99 -15.25
C GLU A 130 -62.99 39.17 -14.62
N ALA A 131 -62.86 40.06 -13.64
CA ALA A 131 -61.61 40.23 -12.89
C ALA A 131 -61.23 38.96 -12.11
N ALA A 132 -62.19 38.25 -11.52
CA ALA A 132 -61.94 36.99 -10.83
C ALA A 132 -61.51 35.87 -11.78
N ILE A 133 -62.11 35.80 -12.98
CA ILE A 133 -61.72 34.85 -14.04
C ILE A 133 -60.29 35.17 -14.50
N ALA A 134 -59.97 36.43 -14.80
CA ALA A 134 -58.63 36.83 -15.22
C ALA A 134 -57.56 36.55 -14.14
N ALA A 135 -57.86 36.83 -12.87
CA ALA A 135 -56.96 36.50 -11.77
C ALA A 135 -56.76 34.98 -11.63
N LYS A 136 -57.83 34.21 -11.82
CA LYS A 136 -57.77 32.74 -11.81
C LYS A 136 -56.91 32.21 -12.96
N THR A 137 -57.07 32.69 -14.19
CA THR A 137 -56.27 32.23 -15.33
C THR A 137 -54.79 32.52 -15.13
N ILE A 138 -54.43 33.70 -14.61
CA ILE A 138 -53.03 34.03 -14.28
C ILE A 138 -52.48 33.08 -13.20
N ALA A 139 -53.28 32.76 -12.18
CA ALA A 139 -52.87 31.83 -11.13
C ALA A 139 -52.71 30.39 -11.65
N GLU A 140 -53.58 29.94 -12.56
CA GLU A 140 -53.48 28.63 -13.22
C GLU A 140 -52.25 28.53 -14.11
N GLU A 141 -51.95 29.55 -14.91
CA GLU A 141 -50.73 29.61 -15.73
C GLU A 141 -49.46 29.58 -14.86
N ALA A 142 -49.43 30.37 -13.78
CA ALA A 142 -48.32 30.37 -12.83
C ALA A 142 -48.16 29.01 -12.11
N ALA A 143 -49.27 28.33 -11.81
CA ALA A 143 -49.22 27.00 -11.21
C ALA A 143 -48.59 25.96 -12.16
N VAL A 144 -48.97 26.00 -13.44
CA VAL A 144 -48.38 25.11 -14.47
C VAL A 144 -46.90 25.39 -14.68
N GLU A 145 -46.46 26.65 -14.67
CA GLU A 145 -45.04 27.00 -14.76
C GLU A 145 -44.24 26.46 -13.56
N ILE A 146 -44.78 26.62 -12.35
CA ILE A 146 -44.15 26.09 -11.13
C ILE A 146 -44.09 24.56 -11.17
N GLU A 147 -45.17 23.89 -11.58
CA GLU A 147 -45.22 22.43 -11.71
C GLU A 147 -44.16 21.92 -12.69
N ASN A 148 -44.04 22.54 -13.87
CA ASN A 148 -43.02 22.18 -14.85
C ASN A 148 -41.60 22.39 -14.31
N ARG A 149 -41.36 23.50 -13.59
CA ARG A 149 -40.05 23.74 -12.95
C ARG A 149 -39.73 22.67 -11.92
N VAL A 150 -40.68 22.31 -11.05
CA VAL A 150 -40.49 21.26 -10.06
C VAL A 150 -40.24 19.92 -10.73
N ARG A 151 -40.96 19.58 -11.80
CA ARG A 151 -40.73 18.35 -12.56
C ARG A 151 -39.30 18.27 -13.09
N ILE A 152 -38.81 19.34 -13.74
CA ILE A 152 -37.43 19.40 -14.25
C ILE A 152 -36.42 19.25 -13.10
N GLN A 153 -36.66 19.90 -11.96
CA GLN A 153 -35.77 19.79 -10.79
C GLN A 153 -35.75 18.36 -10.20
N VAL A 154 -36.87 17.65 -10.23
CA VAL A 154 -36.93 16.25 -9.81
C VAL A 154 -36.17 15.36 -10.80
N GLU A 155 -36.39 15.52 -12.10
CA GLU A 155 -35.65 14.79 -13.14
C GLU A 155 -34.13 15.03 -13.05
N GLU A 156 -33.70 16.28 -12.84
CA GLU A 156 -32.30 16.64 -12.61
C GLU A 156 -31.74 16.03 -11.31
N GLY A 157 -32.58 15.95 -10.26
CA GLY A 157 -32.23 15.32 -8.99
C GLY A 157 -32.02 13.81 -9.12
N GLU A 158 -32.92 13.11 -9.83
CA GLU A 158 -32.80 11.68 -10.11
C GLU A 158 -31.50 11.38 -10.89
N ILE A 159 -31.19 12.16 -11.93
CA ILE A 159 -29.92 12.02 -12.67
C ILE A 159 -28.71 12.24 -11.76
N GLN A 160 -28.77 13.22 -10.84
CA GLN A 160 -27.68 13.46 -9.90
C GLN A 160 -27.52 12.29 -8.92
N GLU A 161 -28.61 11.72 -8.42
CA GLU A 161 -28.59 10.53 -7.56
C GLU A 161 -27.96 9.34 -8.28
N ASP A 162 -28.37 9.05 -9.53
CA ASP A 162 -27.78 8.00 -10.36
C ASP A 162 -26.26 8.21 -10.53
N THR A 163 -25.83 9.45 -10.83
CA THR A 163 -24.39 9.73 -10.97
C THR A 163 -23.61 9.60 -9.65
N ILE A 164 -24.25 9.85 -8.51
CA ILE A 164 -23.63 9.65 -7.20
C ILE A 164 -23.45 8.15 -6.95
N GLU A 165 -24.46 7.32 -7.22
CA GLU A 165 -24.37 5.86 -7.09
C GLU A 165 -23.24 5.29 -7.97
N GLU A 166 -23.18 5.67 -9.25
CA GLU A 166 -22.09 5.25 -10.15
C GLU A 166 -20.70 5.66 -9.63
N LEU A 167 -20.57 6.85 -9.05
CA LEU A 167 -19.30 7.33 -8.48
C LEU A 167 -18.93 6.59 -7.19
N GLU A 168 -19.90 6.24 -6.35
CA GLU A 168 -19.70 5.45 -5.14
C GLU A 168 -19.22 4.03 -5.49
N ASP A 169 -19.87 3.36 -6.45
CA ASP A 169 -19.44 2.07 -6.98
C ASP A 169 -18.01 2.13 -7.52
N ARG A 170 -17.70 3.16 -8.31
CA ARG A 170 -16.35 3.34 -8.87
C ARG A 170 -15.31 3.61 -7.79
N LEU A 171 -15.67 4.32 -6.73
CA LEU A 171 -14.79 4.54 -5.57
C LEU A 171 -14.53 3.24 -4.81
N GLU A 172 -15.54 2.37 -4.66
CA GLU A 172 -15.39 1.06 -4.06
C GLU A 172 -14.44 0.17 -4.90
N GLU A 173 -14.64 0.10 -6.21
CA GLU A 173 -13.76 -0.62 -7.14
C GLU A 173 -12.31 -0.15 -7.03
N LEU A 174 -12.08 1.17 -7.10
CA LEU A 174 -10.73 1.75 -6.96
C LEU A 174 -10.14 1.49 -5.56
N GLY A 175 -10.98 1.46 -4.52
CA GLY A 175 -10.59 1.07 -3.17
C GLY A 175 -10.08 -0.36 -3.12
N ASN A 176 -10.80 -1.29 -3.74
CA ASN A 176 -10.44 -2.70 -3.84
C ASN A 176 -9.17 -2.91 -4.66
N GLU A 177 -9.06 -2.28 -5.85
CA GLU A 177 -7.85 -2.30 -6.68
C GLU A 177 -6.63 -1.80 -5.89
N LYS A 178 -6.78 -0.72 -5.12
CA LYS A 178 -5.70 -0.18 -4.27
C LYS A 178 -5.27 -1.18 -3.19
N ILE A 179 -6.20 -1.93 -2.60
CA ILE A 179 -5.89 -2.97 -1.61
C ILE A 179 -5.05 -4.07 -2.27
N ASP A 180 -5.45 -4.53 -3.46
CA ASP A 180 -4.73 -5.56 -4.23
C ASP A 180 -3.32 -5.10 -4.64
N TRP A 181 -3.18 -3.85 -5.12
CA TRP A 181 -1.88 -3.26 -5.43
C TRP A 181 -0.98 -3.16 -4.21
N ASN A 182 -1.52 -2.81 -3.04
CA ASN A 182 -0.75 -2.78 -1.80
C ASN A 182 -0.33 -4.19 -1.35
N ALA A 183 -1.19 -5.19 -1.51
CA ALA A 183 -0.89 -6.58 -1.19
C ALA A 183 0.24 -7.12 -2.08
N THR A 184 0.14 -6.90 -3.40
CA THR A 184 1.19 -7.30 -4.36
C THR A 184 2.50 -6.57 -4.13
N ASN A 185 2.47 -5.26 -3.85
CA ASN A 185 3.67 -4.49 -3.53
C ASN A 185 4.36 -5.02 -2.25
N ARG A 186 3.58 -5.38 -1.21
CA ARG A 186 4.11 -5.99 0.01
C ARG A 186 4.79 -7.33 -0.27
N GLN A 187 4.18 -8.18 -1.10
CA GLN A 187 4.79 -9.45 -1.52
C GLN A 187 6.08 -9.24 -2.30
N LEU A 188 6.14 -8.23 -3.18
CA LEU A 188 7.35 -7.89 -3.92
C LEU A 188 8.46 -7.37 -2.99
N GLN A 189 8.12 -6.55 -2.00
CA GLN A 189 9.09 -6.10 -0.99
C GLN A 189 9.66 -7.27 -0.18
N GLU A 190 8.81 -8.20 0.25
CA GLU A 190 9.26 -9.41 0.96
C GLU A 190 10.16 -10.28 0.09
N LYS A 191 9.79 -10.52 -1.18
CA LYS A 191 10.65 -11.25 -2.13
C LYS A 191 11.99 -10.55 -2.34
N ASN A 192 11.99 -9.23 -2.46
CA ASN A 192 13.21 -8.46 -2.67
C ASN A 192 14.13 -8.55 -1.44
N LEU A 193 13.57 -8.51 -0.23
CA LEU A 193 14.32 -8.73 1.01
C LEU A 193 14.97 -10.13 1.01
N LEU A 194 14.20 -11.19 0.70
CA LEU A 194 14.71 -12.56 0.63
C LEU A 194 15.82 -12.72 -0.43
N LEU A 195 15.65 -12.09 -1.59
CA LEU A 195 16.66 -12.07 -2.66
C LEU A 195 17.93 -11.34 -2.23
N SER A 196 17.80 -10.22 -1.51
CA SER A 196 18.95 -9.49 -0.96
C SER A 196 19.69 -10.31 0.08
N GLU A 197 18.98 -10.97 1.00
CA GLU A 197 19.58 -11.87 1.99
C GLU A 197 20.31 -13.03 1.31
N HIS A 198 19.69 -13.64 0.29
CA HIS A 198 20.32 -14.70 -0.48
C HIS A 198 21.58 -14.21 -1.20
N LEU A 199 21.54 -13.04 -1.83
CA LEU A 199 22.72 -12.43 -2.46
C LEU A 199 23.85 -12.19 -1.46
N ASP A 200 23.55 -11.71 -0.25
CA ASP A 200 24.54 -11.54 0.81
C ASP A 200 25.17 -12.88 1.23
N THR A 201 24.38 -13.96 1.29
CA THR A 201 24.92 -15.30 1.57
C THR A 201 25.84 -15.82 0.45
N GLU A 202 25.47 -15.61 -0.81
CA GLU A 202 26.29 -16.00 -1.97
C GLU A 202 27.59 -15.18 -2.03
N ILE A 203 27.55 -13.87 -1.75
CA ILE A 203 28.75 -13.04 -1.67
C ILE A 203 29.71 -13.56 -0.60
N LYS A 204 29.23 -13.92 0.60
CA LYS A 204 30.06 -14.51 1.66
C LYS A 204 30.65 -15.86 1.24
N SER A 205 29.85 -16.71 0.58
CA SER A 205 30.30 -17.99 0.04
C SER A 205 31.42 -17.81 -1.00
N TYR A 206 31.24 -16.86 -1.93
CA TYR A 206 32.22 -16.52 -2.96
C TYR A 206 33.53 -15.99 -2.34
N GLN A 207 33.46 -15.12 -1.35
CA GLN A 207 34.63 -14.63 -0.62
C GLN A 207 35.40 -15.79 0.05
N ALA A 208 34.70 -16.70 0.73
CA ALA A 208 35.32 -17.87 1.34
C ALA A 208 35.97 -18.82 0.31
N LEU A 209 35.37 -18.97 -0.87
CA LEU A 209 35.95 -19.73 -1.97
C LEU A 209 37.19 -19.06 -2.55
N MET A 210 37.20 -17.74 -2.70
CA MET A 210 38.39 -17.00 -3.13
C MET A 210 39.55 -17.13 -2.13
N GLU A 211 39.27 -17.03 -0.83
CA GLU A 211 40.29 -17.26 0.21
C GLU A 211 40.87 -18.67 0.14
N LYS A 212 40.02 -19.69 -0.02
CA LYS A 212 40.47 -21.08 -0.23
C LYS A 212 41.32 -21.22 -1.49
N LEU A 213 40.92 -20.60 -2.60
CA LEU A 213 41.67 -20.64 -3.85
C LEU A 213 43.05 -19.99 -3.68
N SER A 214 43.12 -18.82 -3.03
CA SER A 214 44.38 -18.13 -2.73
C SER A 214 45.30 -19.01 -1.89
N SER A 215 44.79 -19.59 -0.80
CA SER A 215 45.58 -20.49 0.06
C SER A 215 46.07 -21.73 -0.67
N SER A 216 45.26 -22.30 -1.57
CA SER A 216 45.65 -23.45 -2.38
C SER A 216 46.70 -23.07 -3.43
N GLN A 217 46.63 -21.87 -4.01
CA GLN A 217 47.63 -21.37 -4.95
C GLN A 217 48.98 -21.15 -4.24
N GLU A 218 48.97 -20.57 -3.04
CA GLU A 218 50.17 -20.43 -2.22
C GLU A 218 50.80 -21.79 -1.90
N ALA A 219 49.98 -22.76 -1.45
CA ALA A 219 50.45 -24.12 -1.19
C ALA A 219 51.03 -24.80 -2.44
N TYR A 220 50.41 -24.60 -3.61
CA TYR A 220 50.91 -25.10 -4.89
C TYR A 220 52.26 -24.50 -5.24
N ILE A 221 52.46 -23.19 -5.09
CA ILE A 221 53.74 -22.52 -5.34
C ILE A 221 54.83 -23.09 -4.43
N VAL A 222 54.53 -23.32 -3.15
CA VAL A 222 55.46 -23.95 -2.22
C VAL A 222 55.82 -25.37 -2.68
N LEU A 223 54.84 -26.18 -3.09
CA LEU A 223 55.10 -27.54 -3.56
C LEU A 223 55.90 -27.57 -4.86
N ASP A 224 55.59 -26.69 -5.82
CA ASP A 224 56.32 -26.56 -7.09
C ASP A 224 57.78 -26.14 -6.86
N THR A 225 58.02 -25.18 -5.97
CA THR A 225 59.39 -24.76 -5.61
C THR A 225 60.16 -25.88 -4.93
N GLN A 226 59.55 -26.61 -3.97
CA GLN A 226 60.15 -27.79 -3.35
C GLN A 226 60.49 -28.88 -4.37
N SER A 227 59.57 -29.16 -5.30
CA SER A 227 59.80 -30.14 -6.38
C SER A 227 60.99 -29.76 -7.25
N LYS A 228 61.11 -28.48 -7.64
CA LYS A 228 62.26 -27.98 -8.41
C LYS A 228 63.58 -28.11 -7.65
N VAL A 229 63.60 -27.82 -6.35
CA VAL A 229 64.79 -28.00 -5.51
C VAL A 229 65.20 -29.47 -5.47
N VAL A 230 64.26 -30.38 -5.18
CA VAL A 230 64.55 -31.82 -5.15
C VAL A 230 65.05 -32.33 -6.51
N LEU A 231 64.48 -31.88 -7.61
CA LEU A 231 64.97 -32.23 -8.95
C LEU A 231 66.41 -31.76 -9.17
N SER A 232 66.76 -30.54 -8.73
CA SER A 232 68.14 -30.04 -8.82
C SER A 232 69.12 -30.82 -7.94
N GLU A 233 68.69 -31.23 -6.74
CA GLU A 233 69.50 -32.09 -5.86
C GLU A 233 69.73 -33.47 -6.48
N ILE A 234 68.71 -34.06 -7.11
CA ILE A 234 68.84 -35.32 -7.85
C ILE A 234 69.84 -35.17 -9.01
N GLU A 235 69.83 -34.04 -9.71
CA GLU A 235 70.76 -33.76 -10.80
C GLU A 235 72.20 -33.67 -10.30
N ILE A 236 72.44 -32.94 -9.20
CA ILE A 236 73.74 -32.88 -8.52
C ILE A 236 74.21 -34.27 -8.08
N LEU A 237 73.33 -35.06 -7.45
CA LEU A 237 73.66 -36.42 -7.02
C LEU A 237 73.99 -37.33 -8.20
N ARG A 238 73.32 -37.17 -9.35
CA ARG A 238 73.63 -37.91 -10.58
C ARG A 238 75.01 -37.55 -11.12
N GLU A 239 75.37 -36.27 -11.13
CA GLU A 239 76.71 -35.82 -11.53
C GLU A 239 77.78 -36.41 -10.61
N GLN A 240 77.60 -36.33 -9.29
CA GLN A 240 78.51 -36.92 -8.31
C GLN A 240 78.67 -38.43 -8.49
N LEU A 241 77.57 -39.14 -8.78
CA LEU A 241 77.60 -40.59 -9.02
C LEU A 241 78.34 -40.91 -10.33
N SER A 242 78.18 -40.09 -11.37
CA SER A 242 78.95 -40.19 -12.61
C SER A 242 80.45 -40.00 -12.35
N ASP A 243 80.85 -38.94 -11.64
CA ASP A 243 82.26 -38.68 -11.29
C ASP A 243 82.86 -39.83 -10.46
N LEU A 244 82.10 -40.34 -9.49
CA LEU A 244 82.54 -41.48 -8.68
C LEU A 244 82.71 -42.74 -9.53
N THR A 245 81.82 -42.96 -10.50
CA THR A 245 81.91 -44.09 -11.44
C THR A 245 83.18 -43.99 -12.29
N VAL A 246 83.47 -42.80 -12.84
CA VAL A 246 84.70 -42.54 -13.61
C VAL A 246 85.96 -42.79 -12.76
N ASN A 247 85.97 -42.28 -11.53
CA ASN A 247 87.08 -42.49 -10.60
C ASN A 247 87.26 -43.97 -10.23
N PHE A 248 86.16 -44.70 -10.03
CA PHE A 248 86.18 -46.13 -9.76
C PHE A 248 86.76 -46.90 -10.95
N ASP A 249 86.32 -46.60 -12.17
CA ASP A 249 86.86 -47.22 -13.38
C ASP A 249 88.35 -46.92 -13.56
N PHE A 250 88.78 -45.67 -13.30
CA PHE A 250 90.20 -45.29 -13.32
C PHE A 250 91.03 -46.07 -12.28
N ILE A 251 90.55 -46.18 -11.03
CA ILE A 251 91.24 -46.96 -9.99
C ILE A 251 91.29 -48.44 -10.37
N LYS A 252 90.22 -48.97 -10.94
CA LYS A 252 90.15 -50.35 -11.42
C LYS A 252 91.17 -50.60 -12.53
N GLU A 253 91.28 -49.70 -13.51
CA GLU A 253 92.30 -49.76 -14.55
C GLU A 253 93.72 -49.69 -13.98
N LYS A 254 93.98 -48.76 -13.07
CA LYS A 254 95.27 -48.63 -12.39
C LYS A 254 95.63 -49.88 -11.60
N LEU A 255 94.68 -50.45 -10.86
CA LEU A 255 94.86 -51.68 -10.11
C LEU A 255 95.19 -52.85 -11.04
N VAL A 256 94.50 -52.96 -12.18
CA VAL A 256 94.81 -53.96 -13.21
C VAL A 256 96.22 -53.76 -13.76
N ALA A 257 96.62 -52.52 -14.08
CA ALA A 257 97.97 -52.22 -14.53
C ALA A 257 99.04 -52.63 -13.49
N GLU A 258 98.91 -52.21 -12.23
CA GLU A 258 99.81 -52.61 -11.15
C GLU A 258 99.83 -54.13 -10.91
N THR A 259 98.68 -54.82 -10.99
CA THR A 259 98.68 -56.29 -10.88
C THR A 259 99.36 -56.96 -12.08
N THR A 260 99.29 -56.40 -13.29
CA THR A 260 100.04 -56.92 -14.44
C THR A 260 101.54 -56.67 -14.31
N GLU A 261 101.96 -55.50 -13.80
CA GLU A 261 103.35 -55.20 -13.48
C GLU A 261 103.88 -56.11 -12.37
N LEU A 262 103.15 -56.28 -11.28
CA LEU A 262 103.52 -57.23 -10.23
C LEU A 262 103.66 -58.65 -10.76
N LYS A 263 102.76 -59.11 -11.64
CA LYS A 263 102.90 -60.41 -12.31
C LYS A 263 104.16 -60.50 -13.18
N SER A 264 104.54 -59.42 -13.87
CA SER A 264 105.76 -59.41 -14.70
C SER A 264 107.03 -59.40 -13.86
N VAL A 265 107.05 -58.62 -12.78
CA VAL A 265 108.11 -58.61 -11.76
C VAL A 265 108.22 -59.97 -11.08
N ASN A 266 107.10 -60.61 -10.74
CA ASN A 266 107.13 -61.93 -10.13
C ASN A 266 107.70 -62.99 -11.08
N LYS A 267 107.37 -62.91 -12.39
CA LYS A 267 107.99 -63.77 -13.42
C LYS A 267 109.49 -63.52 -13.58
N SER A 268 109.93 -62.26 -13.52
CA SER A 268 111.36 -61.95 -13.61
C SER A 268 112.11 -62.43 -12.36
N LEU A 269 111.49 -62.31 -11.18
CA LEU A 269 112.01 -62.83 -9.93
C LEU A 269 112.11 -64.36 -9.96
N GLU A 270 111.07 -65.06 -10.43
CA GLU A 270 111.09 -66.52 -10.64
C GLU A 270 112.20 -66.94 -11.63
N LYS A 271 112.45 -66.14 -12.68
CA LYS A 271 113.58 -66.37 -13.60
C LYS A 271 114.93 -66.19 -12.90
N ILE A 272 115.09 -65.17 -12.08
CA ILE A 272 116.31 -64.92 -11.29
C ILE A 272 116.50 -66.05 -10.26
N GLU A 273 115.45 -66.47 -9.56
CA GLU A 273 115.51 -67.59 -8.63
C GLU A 273 115.95 -68.86 -9.35
N ASN A 274 115.35 -69.18 -10.50
CA ASN A 274 115.78 -70.29 -11.34
C ASN A 274 117.26 -70.17 -11.71
N GLN A 275 117.72 -69.02 -12.21
CA GLN A 275 119.14 -68.77 -12.50
C GLN A 275 120.03 -68.96 -11.27
N ASN A 276 119.60 -68.50 -10.09
CA ASN A 276 120.31 -68.68 -8.83
C ASN A 276 120.39 -70.17 -8.45
N THR A 277 119.33 -70.95 -8.66
CA THR A 277 119.37 -72.40 -8.46
C THR A 277 120.33 -73.09 -9.43
N THR A 278 120.39 -72.65 -10.69
CA THR A 278 121.36 -73.15 -11.67
C THR A 278 122.79 -72.81 -11.26
N LEU A 279 123.06 -71.55 -10.91
CA LEU A 279 124.37 -71.11 -10.42
C LEU A 279 124.79 -71.84 -9.14
N ARG A 280 123.85 -72.14 -8.24
CA ARG A 280 124.12 -72.97 -7.05
C ARG A 280 124.53 -74.39 -7.45
N LYS A 281 123.84 -75.01 -8.41
CA LYS A 281 124.23 -76.32 -8.95
C LYS A 281 125.60 -76.28 -9.63
N GLU A 282 125.86 -75.27 -10.46
CA GLU A 282 127.17 -75.07 -11.09
C GLU A 282 128.28 -74.85 -10.05
N HIS A 283 128.01 -74.11 -8.97
CA HIS A 283 128.94 -73.94 -7.86
C HIS A 283 129.17 -75.25 -7.11
N GLU A 284 128.14 -76.06 -6.87
CA GLU A 284 128.27 -77.42 -6.31
C GLU A 284 129.11 -78.33 -7.22
N GLU A 285 128.89 -78.30 -8.54
CA GLU A 285 129.69 -79.02 -9.53
C GLU A 285 131.14 -78.52 -9.57
N MET A 286 131.37 -77.21 -9.45
CA MET A 286 132.70 -76.62 -9.29
C MET A 286 133.37 -77.09 -7.99
N LEU A 287 132.66 -77.13 -6.88
CA LEU A 287 133.19 -77.66 -5.62
C LEU A 287 133.57 -79.14 -5.76
N VAL A 288 132.74 -79.95 -6.43
CA VAL A 288 133.03 -81.37 -6.68
C VAL A 288 134.26 -81.53 -7.56
N SER A 289 134.38 -80.77 -8.65
CA SER A 289 135.55 -80.80 -9.53
C SER A 289 136.82 -80.28 -8.87
N LEU A 290 136.72 -79.26 -8.02
CA LEU A 290 137.83 -78.77 -7.19
C LEU A 290 138.29 -79.84 -6.20
N ARG A 291 137.36 -80.56 -5.57
CA ARG A 291 137.65 -81.69 -4.69
C ARG A 291 138.32 -82.86 -5.43
N ILE A 292 137.95 -83.11 -6.69
CA ILE A 292 138.63 -84.09 -7.55
C ILE A 292 140.06 -83.62 -7.86
N ALA A 293 140.27 -82.34 -8.13
CA ALA A 293 141.59 -81.76 -8.38
C ALA A 293 142.49 -81.81 -7.12
N GLU A 294 141.94 -81.47 -5.94
CA GLU A 294 142.62 -81.62 -4.65
C GLU A 294 143.03 -83.07 -4.37
N ASN A 295 142.15 -84.04 -4.65
CA ASN A 295 142.48 -85.45 -4.49
C ASN A 295 143.57 -85.91 -5.48
N LYS A 296 143.58 -85.41 -6.72
CA LYS A 296 144.65 -85.67 -7.69
C LYS A 296 145.98 -85.05 -7.27
N LEU A 297 145.96 -83.85 -6.66
CA LEU A 297 147.14 -83.20 -6.14
C LEU A 297 147.74 -84.00 -4.97
N LYS A 298 146.92 -84.46 -4.02
CA LYS A 298 147.36 -85.34 -2.93
C LYS A 298 147.99 -86.64 -3.45
N ALA A 299 147.37 -87.27 -4.44
CA ALA A 299 147.92 -88.47 -5.06
C ALA A 299 149.28 -88.22 -5.73
N SER A 300 149.50 -87.03 -6.32
CA SER A 300 150.80 -86.66 -6.89
C SER A 300 151.84 -86.31 -5.82
N GLU A 301 151.42 -85.70 -4.70
CA GLU A 301 152.29 -85.42 -3.55
C GLU A 301 152.78 -86.72 -2.89
N GLU A 302 151.91 -87.72 -2.74
CA GLU A 302 152.29 -89.07 -2.26
C GLU A 302 153.27 -89.76 -3.21
N GLN A 303 153.07 -89.62 -4.53
CA GLN A 303 153.96 -90.19 -5.54
C GLN A 303 155.37 -89.55 -5.55
N VAL A 304 155.47 -88.25 -5.24
CA VAL A 304 156.75 -87.56 -5.06
C VAL A 304 157.44 -87.99 -3.77
N ALA A 305 156.67 -88.24 -2.70
CA ALA A 305 157.21 -88.74 -1.43
C ALA A 305 157.81 -90.15 -1.57
N GLU A 306 157.16 -91.05 -2.31
CA GLU A 306 157.70 -92.40 -2.60
C GLU A 306 159.01 -92.35 -3.39
N LEU A 307 159.10 -91.50 -4.41
CA LEU A 307 160.31 -91.33 -5.23
C LEU A 307 161.48 -90.74 -4.43
N LEU A 308 161.23 -89.92 -3.42
CA LEU A 308 162.26 -89.39 -2.51
C LEU A 308 162.83 -90.46 -1.58
N VAL A 309 161.99 -91.39 -1.10
CA VAL A 309 162.42 -92.52 -0.27
C VAL A 309 163.28 -93.50 -1.07
N GLU A 310 162.90 -93.79 -2.31
CA GLU A 310 163.63 -94.72 -3.19
C GLU A 310 165.02 -94.19 -3.59
N ASN A 311 165.14 -92.88 -3.80
CA ASN A 311 166.43 -92.24 -4.11
C ASN A 311 167.42 -92.28 -2.93
N SER A 312 166.91 -92.19 -1.69
CA SER A 312 167.73 -92.30 -0.48
C SER A 312 168.32 -93.69 -0.26
N ALA A 313 167.61 -94.75 -0.68
CA ALA A 313 168.05 -96.14 -0.54
C ALA A 313 169.18 -96.52 -1.52
N ILE A 314 169.24 -95.87 -2.68
CA ILE A 314 170.26 -96.12 -3.71
C ILE A 314 171.61 -95.49 -3.29
N GLN A 315 171.59 -94.33 -2.62
CA GLN A 315 172.81 -93.67 -2.15
C GLN A 315 173.56 -94.45 -1.05
N MET A 316 172.87 -95.25 -0.22
CA MET A 316 173.53 -96.05 0.83
C MET A 316 174.29 -97.30 0.31
N ARG A 317 173.98 -97.81 -0.89
CA ARG A 317 174.57 -99.08 -1.38
C ARG A 317 175.92 -98.94 -2.09
N LEU A 318 176.37 -97.74 -2.42
CA LEU A 318 177.60 -97.51 -3.19
C LEU A 318 178.83 -97.13 -2.35
N SER A 319 178.75 -97.20 -1.02
CA SER A 319 179.74 -96.61 -0.10
C SER A 319 180.40 -97.56 0.92
N GLN A 320 181.07 -98.66 0.50
CA GLN A 320 182.15 -99.29 1.33
C GLN A 320 183.09 -100.29 0.58
N PRO A 321 184.38 -100.48 1.02
CA PRO A 321 185.49 -101.05 0.21
C PRO A 321 186.22 -102.35 0.71
N LYS A 322 186.85 -103.09 -0.23
CA LYS A 322 188.13 -103.88 -0.26
C LYS A 322 188.51 -105.02 0.76
N MET A 323 188.81 -106.23 0.25
CA MET A 323 190.10 -107.02 0.27
C MET A 323 190.02 -108.56 0.50
N GLU A 324 190.72 -109.32 -0.39
CA GLU A 324 191.51 -110.59 -0.30
C GLU A 324 190.93 -111.83 0.43
N ASP A 325 191.01 -113.09 -0.04
CA ASP A 325 191.90 -113.81 -1.01
C ASP A 325 191.27 -114.14 -2.38
#